data_AF-A0A959NRC0-F1
#
_entry.id   AF-A0A959NRC0-F1
#
_cell.length_a   1.000
_cell.length_b   1.000
_cell.length_c   1.000
_cell.angle_alpha   90.00
_cell.angle_beta   90.00
_cell.angle_gamma   90.00
#
_symmetry.space_group_name_H-M   'P 1'
#
loop_
_entity.id
_entity.type
_entity.pdbx_description
1 polymer ?
#
loop_
_entity_poly.entity_id
_entity_poly.type
_entity_poly.pdbx_seq_one_letter_code
_entity_poly.pdbx_strand_id
1 'polypeptide(L)' 'FPIYNEDIKKEILDIIQLQLNDNVKTRIIDKHDKNEYKKDRIILLNQAQVDTHKYFESKHSLTKI' A
#
# COMPACT_ATOMS: atom_id res chain seq x y z
N PHE A 1 -5.63 -12.41 15.47
CA PHE A 1 -7.09 -12.30 15.57
C PHE A 1 -7.69 -12.37 14.17
N PRO A 2 -8.70 -13.21 13.90
CA PRO A 2 -9.39 -13.23 12.62
C PRO A 2 -10.27 -11.99 12.45
N ILE A 3 -10.43 -11.54 11.20
CA ILE A 3 -11.26 -10.39 10.83
C ILE A 3 -12.53 -10.92 10.19
N TYR A 4 -13.63 -10.90 10.95
CA TYR A 4 -14.91 -11.48 10.53
C TYR A 4 -15.75 -10.55 9.65
N ASN A 5 -15.57 -9.23 9.78
CA ASN A 5 -16.25 -8.28 8.93
C ASN A 5 -15.58 -8.28 7.56
N GLU A 6 -16.30 -8.73 6.53
CA GLU A 6 -15.77 -8.87 5.18
C GLU A 6 -15.40 -7.52 4.53
N ASP A 7 -16.08 -6.42 4.89
CA ASP A 7 -15.73 -5.07 4.38
C ASP A 7 -14.39 -4.60 4.95
N ILE A 8 -14.16 -4.82 6.24
CA ILE A 8 -12.89 -4.50 6.91
C ILE A 8 -11.76 -5.37 6.35
N LYS A 9 -12.04 -6.65 6.13
CA LYS A 9 -11.07 -7.58 5.53
C LYS A 9 -10.69 -7.14 4.12
N LYS A 10 -11.66 -6.72 3.31
CA LYS A 10 -11.42 -6.17 1.97
C LYS A 10 -10.57 -4.91 2.03
N GLU A 11 -10.90 -3.98 2.93
CA GLU A 11 -10.11 -2.76 3.12
C GLU A 11 -8.64 -3.06 3.47
N ILE A 12 -8.40 -4.03 4.34
CA ILE A 12 -7.03 -4.44 4.69
C ILE A 12 -6.31 -5.06 3.49
N LEU A 13 -7.01 -5.87 2.69
CA LEU A 13 -6.44 -6.42 1.45
C LEU A 13 -6.11 -5.31 0.44
N ASP A 14 -6.96 -4.29 0.30
CA ASP A 14 -6.70 -3.12 -0.55
C ASP A 14 -5.42 -2.39 -0.09
N ILE A 15 -5.25 -2.17 1.22
CA ILE A 15 -4.05 -1.54 1.79
C ILE A 15 -2.80 -2.40 1.57
N ILE A 16 -2.89 -3.72 1.75
CA ILE A 16 -1.79 -4.64 1.45
C ILE A 16 -1.40 -4.54 -0.03
N GLN A 17 -2.37 -4.44 -0.93
CA GLN A 17 -2.09 -4.29 -2.36
C GLN A 17 -1.36 -2.98 -2.66
N LEU A 18 -1.75 -1.87 -2.01
CA LEU A 18 -1.03 -0.58 -2.12
C LEU A 18 0.42 -0.71 -1.63
N GLN A 19 0.65 -1.44 -0.52
CA GLN A 19 2.00 -1.69 0.00
C GLN A 19 2.86 -2.52 -0.94
N LEU A 20 2.29 -3.57 -1.55
CA LEU A 20 3.02 -4.43 -2.50
C LEU A 20 3.38 -3.69 -3.81
N ASN A 21 2.57 -2.69 -4.17
CA ASN A 21 2.76 -1.85 -5.35
C ASN A 21 3.71 -0.66 -5.13
N ASP A 22 4.19 -0.43 -3.91
CA ASP A 22 5.15 0.64 -3.62
C ASP A 22 6.46 0.44 -4.40
N ASN A 23 6.97 1.53 -4.96
CA ASN A 23 8.24 1.56 -5.69
C ASN A 23 9.17 2.69 -5.24
N VAL A 24 8.77 3.47 -4.23
CA VAL A 24 9.57 4.60 -3.71
C VAL A 24 10.35 4.23 -2.46
N LYS A 25 9.72 3.50 -1.52
CA LYS A 25 10.29 3.15 -0.21
C LYS A 25 10.55 1.65 -0.07
N THR A 26 10.09 0.82 -1.00
CA THR A 26 10.26 -0.63 -0.97
C THR A 26 11.72 -1.05 -1.16
N ARG A 27 12.16 -1.98 -0.31
CA ARG A 27 13.50 -2.58 -0.34
C ARG A 27 13.41 -4.10 -0.40
N ILE A 28 14.35 -4.72 -1.10
CA ILE A 28 14.47 -6.17 -1.24
C ILE A 28 15.25 -6.72 -0.05
N ILE A 29 14.66 -7.67 0.67
CA ILE A 29 15.34 -8.48 1.68
C ILE A 29 15.98 -9.66 0.95
N ASP A 30 17.30 -9.69 0.90
CA ASP A 30 18.08 -10.79 0.34
C ASP A 30 18.90 -11.48 1.44
N LYS A 31 19.48 -12.64 1.12
CA LYS A 31 20.33 -13.40 2.05
C LYS A 31 21.62 -12.67 2.48
N HIS A 32 21.87 -11.48 1.94
CA HIS A 32 23.07 -10.68 2.16
C HIS A 32 22.75 -9.33 2.82
N ASP A 33 21.49 -9.12 3.23
CA ASP A 33 20.98 -7.89 3.85
C ASP A 33 21.33 -6.59 3.09
N LYS A 34 21.37 -6.65 1.76
CA LYS A 34 21.78 -5.49 0.94
C LYS A 34 20.79 -4.34 0.97
N ASN A 35 19.52 -4.61 1.29
CA ASN A 35 18.46 -3.60 1.41
C ASN A 35 18.32 -2.71 0.17
N GLU A 36 18.52 -3.30 -1.01
CA GLU A 36 18.46 -2.58 -2.28
C GLU A 36 17.05 -2.07 -2.52
N TYR A 37 16.93 -0.84 -3.02
CA TYR A 37 15.64 -0.33 -3.46
C TYR A 37 15.08 -1.21 -4.58
N LYS A 38 13.78 -1.48 -4.54
CA LYS A 38 13.07 -2.15 -5.62
C LYS A 38 13.14 -1.25 -6.86
N LYS A 39 14.01 -1.60 -7.81
CA LYS A 39 14.11 -0.90 -9.09
C LYS A 39 13.01 -1.39 -10.01
N ASP A 40 11.99 -0.57 -10.21
CA ASP A 40 10.99 -0.80 -11.23
C ASP A 40 11.24 0.10 -12.45
N ARG A 41 10.83 -0.36 -13.65
CA ARG A 41 10.92 0.46 -14.88
C ARG A 41 9.72 1.41 -15.02
N ILE A 42 8.84 1.43 -14.03
CA ILE A 42 7.62 2.23 -14.01
C ILE A 42 7.98 3.69 -13.74
N ILE A 43 7.51 4.57 -14.62
CA ILE A 43 7.74 6.03 -14.55
C ILE A 43 6.91 6.66 -13.41
N LEU A 44 5.73 6.09 -13.13
CA LEU A 44 4.86 6.56 -12.06
C LEU A 44 5.40 6.14 -10.69
N LEU A 45 5.66 7.14 -9.84
CA LEU A 45 6.10 6.92 -8.46
C LEU A 45 4.89 6.70 -7.56
N ASN A 46 4.84 5.53 -6.92
CA ASN A 46 3.82 5.14 -5.96
C ASN A 46 4.46 4.97 -4.58
N GLN A 47 3.94 5.69 -3.61
CA GLN A 47 4.38 5.60 -2.22
C GLN A 47 3.20 5.16 -1.37
N ALA A 48 3.25 3.93 -0.84
CA ALA A 48 2.13 3.29 -0.16
C ALA A 48 1.55 4.14 0.97
N GLN A 49 2.37 4.87 1.71
CA GLN A 49 1.92 5.74 2.79
C GLN A 49 1.00 6.86 2.29
N VAL A 50 1.38 7.50 1.18
CA VAL A 50 0.60 8.57 0.56
C VAL A 50 -0.63 8.00 -0.13
N ASP A 51 -0.48 6.86 -0.81
CA ASP A 51 -1.59 6.23 -1.52
C ASP A 51 -2.64 5.66 -0.55
N THR A 52 -2.21 5.14 0.59
CA THR A 52 -3.11 4.73 1.69
C THR A 52 -3.86 5.93 2.25
N HIS A 53 -3.18 7.07 2.48
CA HIS A 53 -3.85 8.30 2.91
C HIS A 53 -4.93 8.73 1.89
N LYS A 54 -4.58 8.77 0.59
CA LYS A 54 -5.52 9.12 -0.48
C LYS A 54 -6.69 8.16 -0.58
N TYR A 55 -6.46 6.85 -0.40
CA TYR A 55 -7.52 5.84 -0.37
C TYR A 55 -8.57 6.19 0.70
N PHE A 56 -8.13 6.44 1.95
CA PHE A 56 -9.04 6.81 3.02
C PHE A 56 -9.68 8.18 2.82
N GLU A 57 -8.91 9.17 2.34
CA GLU A 57 -9.44 10.49 2.00
C GLU A 57 -10.57 10.37 0.97
N SER A 58 -10.39 9.58 -0.09
CA SER A 58 -11.42 9.36 -1.11
C SER A 58 -12.66 8.65 -0.54
N LYS A 59 -12.45 7.63 0.28
CA LYS A 59 -13.51 6.84 0.91
C LYS A 59 -14.40 7.69 1.83
N HIS A 60 -13.78 8.57 2.63
CA HIS A 60 -14.49 9.41 3.58
C HIS A 60 -14.97 10.75 2.99
N SER A 61 -14.32 11.26 1.93
CA SER A 61 -14.79 12.46 1.24
C SER A 61 -16.14 12.25 0.54
N LEU A 62 -16.43 11.01 0.13
CA LEU A 62 -17.75 10.60 -0.39
C LEU A 62 -18.84 10.52 0.70
N THR A 63 -18.46 10.59 1.98
CA THR A 63 -19.38 10.50 3.13
C THR A 63 -19.73 11.87 3.72
N LYS A 64 -19.27 12.98 3.12
CA LYS A 64 -19.70 14.33 3.50
C LYS A 64 -21.15 14.58 3.03
N ILE A 65 -22.11 14.16 3.84
CA ILE A 65 -23.53 14.56 3.81
C ILE A 65 -23.77 15.51 4.98
#